data_AF-A0AAU4BG84-F1
#
_entry.id   AF-A0AAU4BG84-F1
#
_cell.length_a   1.000
_cell.length_b   1.000
_cell.length_c   1.000
_cell.angle_alpha   90.00
_cell.angle_beta   90.00
_cell.angle_gamma   90.00
#
_symmetry.space_group_name_H-M   'P 1'
#
loop_
_entity.id
_entity.type
_entity.pdbx_description
1 polymer ?
#
loop_
_entity_poly.entity_id
_entity_poly.type
_entity_poly.pdbx_seq_one_letter_code
_entity_poly.pdbx_strand_id
1 'polypeptide(L)'
;MKLFPVALAPPGTTDYTRLGLGPEATADEIRAASSRLARRLRRRGAAEAELAAAHAIRLESVTDRAVYDAAHPPLELLKLRPTWHPVLDGAAVRSYVLRRELEAFLEERGEPVYRPSDLTRTDFTADHTPDPLLDGT
;
A
#
# COMPACT_ATOMS: atom_id res chain seq x y z
N MET A 1 0.43 -3.97 8.07
CA MET A 1 0.20 -2.66 8.68
C MET A 1 -0.20 -1.68 7.57
N LYS A 2 -1.40 -1.09 7.59
CA LYS A 2 -1.77 -0.06 6.59
C LYS A 2 -1.05 1.24 6.97
N LEU A 3 -0.22 1.78 6.08
CA LEU A 3 0.59 2.99 6.30
C LEU A 3 -0.24 4.27 6.47
N PHE A 4 -1.52 4.25 6.09
CA PHE A 4 -2.44 5.37 6.26
C PHE A 4 -3.76 4.89 6.87
N PRO A 5 -4.23 5.47 7.98
CA PRO A 5 -5.47 5.07 8.65
C PRO A 5 -6.73 5.63 7.96
N VAL A 6 -6.58 6.53 6.99
CA VAL A 6 -7.70 7.17 6.28
C VAL A 6 -7.83 6.56 4.89
N ALA A 7 -8.93 5.84 4.66
CA ALA A 7 -9.33 5.45 3.32
C ALA A 7 -9.73 6.72 2.55
N LEU A 8 -9.08 6.99 1.42
CA LEU A 8 -9.43 8.11 0.56
C LEU A 8 -10.80 7.82 -0.07
N ALA A 9 -11.82 8.58 0.35
CA ALA A 9 -13.15 8.42 -0.18
C ALA A 9 -13.20 8.88 -1.65
N PRO A 10 -13.70 8.04 -2.57
CA PRO A 10 -13.89 8.47 -3.96
C PRO A 10 -14.98 9.56 -4.03
N PRO A 11 -14.98 10.39 -5.10
CA PRO A 11 -16.03 11.39 -5.29
C PRO A 11 -17.42 10.75 -5.30
N GLY A 12 -18.41 11.47 -4.77
CA GLY A 12 -19.77 10.98 -4.53
C GLY A 12 -20.52 10.52 -5.79
N THR A 13 -20.06 10.92 -6.97
CA THR A 13 -20.67 10.62 -8.28
C THR A 13 -20.08 9.38 -8.97
N THR A 14 -19.10 8.72 -8.37
CA THR A 14 -18.40 7.60 -9.01
C THR A 14 -19.11 6.26 -8.82
N ASP A 15 -18.85 5.33 -9.73
CA ASP A 15 -19.36 3.96 -9.64
C ASP A 15 -18.78 3.21 -8.42
N TYR A 16 -17.59 3.59 -7.94
CA TYR A 16 -17.04 3.14 -6.66
C TYR A 16 -17.96 3.50 -5.49
N THR A 17 -18.44 4.75 -5.44
CA THR A 17 -19.40 5.19 -4.41
C THR A 17 -20.74 4.47 -4.54
N ARG A 18 -21.22 4.25 -5.78
CA ARG A 18 -22.46 3.49 -6.02
C ARG A 18 -22.36 2.03 -5.55
N LEU A 19 -21.18 1.42 -5.66
CA LEU A 19 -20.88 0.08 -5.15
C LEU A 19 -20.55 0.06 -3.65
N GLY A 20 -20.24 1.21 -3.05
CA GLY A 20 -19.79 1.31 -1.66
C GLY A 20 -18.39 0.75 -1.46
N LEU A 21 -17.51 0.92 -2.44
CA LEU A 21 -16.14 0.40 -2.47
C LEU A 21 -15.14 1.54 -2.67
N GLY A 22 -13.89 1.32 -2.26
CA GLY A 22 -12.76 2.19 -2.60
C GLY A 22 -12.11 1.81 -3.95
N PRO A 23 -11.30 2.70 -4.54
CA PRO A 23 -10.54 2.44 -5.75
C PRO A 23 -9.47 1.34 -5.62
N GLU A 24 -9.23 0.82 -4.42
CA GLU A 24 -8.36 -0.31 -4.11
C GLU A 24 -9.07 -1.67 -4.10
N ALA A 25 -10.40 -1.70 -4.24
CA ALA A 25 -11.17 -2.94 -4.18
C ALA A 25 -10.75 -3.96 -5.25
N THR A 26 -10.73 -5.23 -4.86
CA THR A 26 -10.41 -6.36 -5.73
C THR A 26 -11.54 -6.67 -6.71
N ALA A 27 -11.23 -7.39 -7.79
CA ALA A 27 -12.26 -7.80 -8.77
C ALA A 27 -13.36 -8.66 -8.14
N ASP A 28 -13.03 -9.49 -7.15
CA ASP A 28 -14.00 -10.31 -6.42
C ASP A 28 -14.93 -9.46 -5.53
N GLU A 29 -14.38 -8.47 -4.83
CA GLU A 29 -15.17 -7.52 -4.03
C GLU A 29 -16.12 -6.70 -4.90
N ILE A 30 -15.66 -6.27 -6.07
CA ILE A 30 -16.46 -5.55 -7.07
C ILE A 30 -17.60 -6.44 -7.57
N ARG A 31 -17.33 -7.67 -8.00
CA ARG A 31 -18.37 -8.63 -8.44
C ARG A 31 -19.42 -8.88 -7.35
N ALA A 32 -18.97 -9.04 -6.11
CA ALA A 32 -19.86 -9.22 -4.98
C ALA A 32 -20.72 -7.97 -4.71
N ALA A 33 -20.13 -6.77 -4.78
CA ALA A 33 -20.85 -5.51 -4.60
C ALA A 33 -21.87 -5.25 -5.71
N SER A 34 -21.51 -5.50 -6.97
CA SER A 34 -22.43 -5.38 -8.11
C SER A 34 -23.63 -6.31 -7.96
N SER A 35 -23.38 -7.55 -7.52
CA SER A 35 -24.45 -8.52 -7.24
C SER A 35 -25.37 -8.08 -6.10
N ARG A 36 -24.81 -7.50 -5.02
CA ARG A 36 -25.60 -6.93 -3.92
C ARG A 36 -26.43 -5.72 -4.38
N LEU A 37 -25.85 -4.84 -5.19
CA LEU A 37 -26.53 -3.67 -5.76
C LEU A 37 -27.72 -4.10 -6.62
N ALA A 38 -27.52 -5.01 -7.56
CA ALA A 38 -28.59 -5.52 -8.42
C ALA A 38 -29.71 -6.18 -7.61
N ARG A 39 -29.38 -6.99 -6.60
CA ARG A 39 -30.37 -7.60 -5.70
C ARG A 39 -31.17 -6.55 -4.92
N ARG A 40 -30.51 -5.50 -4.44
CA ARG A 40 -31.16 -4.40 -3.71
C ARG A 40 -32.11 -3.62 -4.62
N LEU A 41 -31.71 -3.32 -5.85
CA LEU A 41 -32.54 -2.63 -6.83
C LEU A 41 -33.78 -3.45 -7.21
N ARG A 42 -33.62 -4.75 -7.46
CA ARG A 42 -34.76 -5.65 -7.73
C ARG A 42 -35.76 -5.68 -6.56
N ARG A 43 -35.26 -5.75 -5.32
CA ARG A 43 -36.11 -5.76 -4.11
C ARG A 43 -36.91 -4.47 -3.92
N ARG A 44 -36.41 -3.31 -4.38
CA ARG A 44 -37.13 -2.04 -4.27
C ARG A 44 -38.10 -1.77 -5.43
N GLY A 45 -38.17 -2.66 -6.43
CA GLY A 45 -38.91 -2.38 -7.66
C GLY A 45 -38.30 -1.26 -8.50
N ALA A 46 -36.96 -1.20 -8.57
CA ALA A 46 -36.24 -0.24 -9.42
C ALA A 46 -36.69 -0.36 -10.88
N ALA A 47 -36.69 0.77 -11.59
CA ALA A 47 -37.00 0.80 -13.02
C ALA A 47 -35.95 0.02 -13.82
N GLU A 48 -36.33 -0.52 -14.97
CA GLU A 48 -35.42 -1.25 -15.88
C GLU A 48 -34.19 -0.42 -16.25
N ALA A 49 -34.33 0.89 -16.43
CA ALA A 49 -33.21 1.80 -16.70
C ALA A 49 -32.17 1.82 -15.56
N GLU A 50 -32.61 1.74 -14.30
CA GLU A 50 -31.70 1.71 -13.14
C GLU A 50 -30.99 0.35 -13.01
N LEU A 51 -31.70 -0.74 -13.33
CA LEU A 51 -31.11 -2.08 -13.37
C LEU A 51 -30.08 -2.18 -14.50
N ALA A 52 -30.39 -1.66 -15.68
CA ALA A 52 -29.46 -1.58 -16.80
C ALA A 52 -28.22 -0.75 -16.43
N ALA A 53 -28.40 0.41 -15.80
CA ALA A 53 -27.29 1.25 -15.34
C ALA A 53 -26.41 0.58 -14.26
N ALA A 54 -26.96 -0.33 -13.45
CA ALA A 54 -26.17 -1.10 -12.49
C ALA A 54 -25.42 -2.26 -13.17
N HIS A 55 -25.99 -2.88 -14.20
CA HIS A 55 -25.36 -3.93 -14.99
C HIS A 55 -24.28 -3.40 -15.95
N ALA A 56 -24.35 -2.12 -16.31
CA ALA A 56 -23.35 -1.47 -17.15
C ALA A 56 -22.03 -1.14 -16.42
N ILE A 57 -21.97 -1.29 -15.09
CA ILE A 57 -20.75 -1.05 -14.31
C ILE A 57 -19.76 -2.21 -14.56
N ARG A 58 -18.66 -1.96 -15.27
CA ARG A 58 -17.63 -2.95 -15.63
C ARG A 58 -16.29 -2.72 -14.92
N LEU A 59 -16.33 -2.45 -13.61
CA LEU A 59 -15.11 -2.17 -12.83
C LEU A 59 -14.32 -3.42 -12.44
N GLU A 60 -14.86 -4.62 -12.65
CA GLU A 60 -14.19 -5.90 -12.40
C GLU A 60 -13.09 -6.21 -13.43
N SER A 61 -13.20 -5.62 -14.62
CA SER A 61 -12.24 -5.75 -15.71
C SER A 61 -11.12 -4.74 -15.53
N VAL A 62 -9.86 -5.21 -15.50
CA VAL A 62 -8.69 -4.34 -15.29
C VAL A 62 -8.60 -3.26 -16.36
N THR A 63 -8.88 -3.62 -17.62
CA THR A 63 -8.83 -2.70 -18.76
C THR A 63 -9.93 -1.65 -18.68
N ASP A 64 -11.17 -2.07 -18.47
CA ASP A 64 -12.33 -1.16 -18.40
C ASP A 64 -12.21 -0.22 -17.19
N ARG A 65 -11.70 -0.74 -16.08
CA ARG A 65 -11.38 0.03 -14.87
C ARG A 65 -10.33 1.10 -15.15
N ALA A 66 -9.23 0.77 -15.83
CA ALA A 66 -8.21 1.74 -16.18
C ALA A 66 -8.75 2.87 -17.08
N VAL A 67 -9.60 2.52 -18.06
CA VAL A 67 -10.28 3.51 -18.91
C VAL A 67 -11.22 4.39 -18.09
N TYR A 68 -12.00 3.79 -17.20
CA TYR A 68 -12.92 4.51 -16.31
C TYR A 68 -12.17 5.48 -15.39
N ASP A 69 -11.09 5.04 -14.76
CA ASP A 69 -10.31 5.84 -13.82
C ASP A 69 -9.59 7.01 -14.52
N ALA A 70 -9.13 6.80 -15.75
CA ALA A 70 -8.58 7.87 -16.59
C ALA A 70 -9.64 8.90 -17.01
N ALA A 71 -10.87 8.45 -17.27
CA ALA A 71 -12.00 9.32 -17.65
C ALA A 71 -12.57 10.13 -16.47
N HIS A 72 -12.28 9.74 -15.23
CA HIS A 72 -12.77 10.41 -14.02
C HIS A 72 -11.62 10.84 -13.09
N PRO A 73 -10.79 11.84 -13.47
CA PRO A 73 -9.85 12.45 -12.54
C PRO A 73 -10.62 13.02 -11.33
N PRO A 74 -10.26 12.72 -10.06
CA PRO A 74 -8.93 12.37 -9.55
C PRO A 74 -8.68 10.89 -9.23
N LEU A 75 -9.46 9.93 -9.76
CA LEU A 75 -9.41 8.53 -9.30
C LEU A 75 -8.03 7.87 -9.41
N GLU A 76 -7.26 8.14 -10.46
CA GLU A 76 -5.87 7.68 -10.58
C GLU A 76 -4.97 8.17 -9.44
N LEU A 77 -5.20 9.38 -8.93
CA LEU A 77 -4.44 9.97 -7.83
C LEU A 77 -4.83 9.41 -6.45
N LEU A 78 -6.02 8.79 -6.34
CA LEU A 78 -6.52 8.21 -5.08
C LEU A 78 -6.07 6.76 -4.87
N LYS A 79 -5.44 6.15 -5.87
CA LYS A 79 -4.94 4.76 -5.78
C LYS A 79 -3.57 4.72 -5.11
N LEU A 80 -3.48 3.97 -4.01
CA LEU A 80 -2.19 3.63 -3.42
C LEU A 80 -1.48 2.61 -4.31
N ARG A 81 -0.34 2.99 -4.88
CA ARG A 81 0.57 2.05 -5.51
C ARG A 81 1.57 1.54 -4.46
N PRO A 82 1.85 0.23 -4.38
CA PRO A 82 2.93 -0.27 -3.55
C PRO A 82 4.26 0.34 -4.02
N THR A 83 4.75 1.33 -3.28
CA THR A 83 6.00 2.07 -3.58
C THR A 83 7.25 1.25 -3.27
N TRP A 84 7.12 0.10 -2.62
CA TRP A 84 8.25 -0.76 -2.26
C TRP A 84 8.80 -1.56 -3.46
N HIS A 85 8.00 -1.78 -4.50
CA HIS A 85 8.36 -2.69 -5.59
C HIS A 85 9.57 -2.23 -6.40
N PRO A 86 9.81 -0.92 -6.69
CA PRO A 86 11.05 -0.49 -7.35
C PRO A 86 12.21 -0.27 -6.37
N VAL A 87 11.92 0.02 -5.10
CA VAL A 87 12.95 0.37 -4.10
C VAL A 87 13.77 -0.87 -3.72
N LEU A 88 13.14 -2.05 -3.71
CA LEU A 88 13.79 -3.33 -3.39
C LEU A 88 14.33 -4.08 -4.62
N ASP A 89 14.28 -3.50 -5.82
CA ASP A 89 14.80 -4.15 -7.02
C ASP A 89 16.35 -4.18 -7.05
N GLY A 90 17.00 -3.25 -6.34
CA GLY A 90 18.44 -3.22 -6.19
C GLY A 90 18.95 -4.30 -5.22
N ALA A 91 19.90 -5.13 -5.65
CA ALA A 91 20.53 -6.13 -4.79
C ALA A 91 21.17 -5.52 -3.54
N ALA A 92 21.82 -4.36 -3.67
CA ALA A 92 22.39 -3.62 -2.55
C ALA A 92 21.33 -3.16 -1.54
N VAL A 93 20.17 -2.69 -2.01
CA VAL A 93 19.07 -2.24 -1.14
C VAL A 93 18.47 -3.43 -0.39
N ARG A 94 18.29 -4.57 -1.07
CA ARG A 94 17.81 -5.80 -0.41
C ARG A 94 18.75 -6.27 0.69
N SER A 95 20.06 -6.33 0.40
CA SER A 95 21.05 -6.72 1.40
C SER A 95 21.09 -5.74 2.57
N TYR A 96 20.98 -4.44 2.29
CA TYR A 96 20.92 -3.41 3.33
C TYR A 96 19.70 -3.57 4.25
N VAL A 97 18.50 -3.72 3.68
CA VAL A 97 17.27 -3.91 4.44
C VAL A 97 17.33 -5.21 5.24
N LEU A 98 17.73 -6.32 4.62
CA LEU A 98 17.88 -7.60 5.30
C LEU A 98 18.84 -7.50 6.49
N ARG A 99 20.01 -6.89 6.29
CA ARG A 99 20.97 -6.68 7.37
C ARG A 99 20.34 -5.86 8.50
N ARG A 100 19.68 -4.74 8.19
CA ARG A 100 19.01 -3.90 9.18
C ARG A 100 17.99 -4.68 10.02
N GLU A 101 17.15 -5.50 9.38
CA GLU A 101 16.14 -6.29 10.10
C GLU A 101 16.76 -7.39 10.96
N LEU A 102 17.84 -8.03 10.49
CA LEU A 102 18.59 -9.01 11.29
C LEU A 102 19.28 -8.36 12.49
N GLU A 103 19.88 -7.19 12.31
CA GLU A 103 20.50 -6.41 13.38
C GLU A 103 19.47 -6.05 14.46
N ALA A 104 18.31 -5.52 14.07
CA ALA A 104 17.24 -5.18 15.00
C ALA A 104 16.74 -6.40 15.79
N PHE A 105 16.59 -7.53 15.12
CA PHE A 105 16.18 -8.78 15.75
C PHE A 105 17.20 -9.32 16.76
N LEU A 106 18.50 -9.20 16.46
CA LEU A 106 19.57 -9.61 17.37
C LEU A 106 19.65 -8.68 18.58
N GLU A 107 19.53 -7.36 18.38
CA GLU A 107 19.48 -6.38 19.46
C GLU A 107 18.30 -6.62 20.41
N GLU A 108 17.11 -6.94 19.89
CA GLU A 108 15.93 -7.26 20.71
C GLU A 108 16.18 -8.49 21.61
N ARG A 109 17.08 -9.40 21.20
CA ARG A 109 17.49 -10.57 21.98
C ARG A 109 18.70 -10.34 22.86
N GLY A 110 19.26 -9.13 22.88
CA GLY A 110 20.46 -8.80 23.64
C GLY A 110 21.74 -9.43 23.06
N GLU A 111 21.70 -9.90 21.82
CA GLU A 111 22.89 -10.41 21.13
C GLU A 111 23.75 -9.26 20.62
N PRO A 112 25.09 -9.38 20.67
CA PRO A 112 25.98 -8.33 20.18
C PRO A 112 25.88 -8.21 18.66
N VAL A 113 25.71 -6.99 18.18
CA VAL A 113 25.59 -6.68 16.75
C VAL A 113 26.80 -5.92 16.26
N TYR A 114 27.46 -6.45 15.23
CA TYR A 114 28.58 -5.77 14.57
C TYR A 114 28.08 -4.65 13.65
N ARG A 115 28.59 -3.44 13.84
CA ARG A 115 28.27 -2.25 13.04
C ARG A 115 29.50 -1.84 12.22
N PRO A 116 29.56 -2.16 10.90
CA PRO A 116 30.77 -1.99 10.10
C PRO A 116 31.09 -0.54 9.71
N SER A 117 30.20 0.41 9.99
CA SER A 117 30.30 1.80 9.56
C SER A 117 29.65 2.73 10.57
N ASP A 118 30.19 3.95 10.69
CA ASP A 118 29.62 5.04 11.48
C ASP A 118 28.17 5.35 11.14
N LEU A 119 27.78 5.19 9.87
CA LEU A 119 26.38 5.38 9.43
C LEU A 119 25.42 4.33 10.02
N THR A 120 25.95 3.28 10.61
CA THR A 120 25.19 2.14 11.16
C THR A 120 25.41 1.96 12.65
N ARG A 121 26.35 2.72 13.25
CA ARG A 121 26.62 2.66 14.68
C ARG A 121 25.62 3.54 15.44
N THR A 122 25.10 3.01 16.53
CA THR A 122 24.15 3.70 17.42
C THR A 122 24.80 4.19 18.71
N ASP A 123 25.99 3.69 19.03
CA ASP A 123 26.78 4.05 20.20
C ASP A 123 28.10 4.72 19.80
N PHE A 124 28.27 5.97 20.23
CA PHE A 124 29.46 6.80 19.97
C PHE A 124 30.32 7.00 21.21
N THR A 125 30.03 6.30 22.33
CA THR A 125 30.78 6.49 23.59
C THR A 125 32.28 6.21 23.43
N ALA A 126 32.64 5.25 22.57
CA ALA A 126 34.02 4.92 22.26
C ALA A 126 34.81 6.09 21.65
N ASP A 127 34.16 7.06 21.00
CA ASP A 127 34.84 8.19 20.35
C ASP A 127 35.37 9.21 21.37
N HIS A 128 34.86 9.16 22.60
CA HIS A 128 35.28 10.01 23.70
C HIS A 128 36.28 9.31 24.63
N THR A 129 36.59 8.05 24.37
CA THR A 129 37.58 7.30 25.13
C THR A 129 38.86 7.16 24.31
N PRO A 130 40.03 7.51 24.86
CA PRO A 130 41.30 7.32 24.17
C PRO A 130 41.47 5.85 23.77
N ASP A 131 41.78 5.60 22.50
CA ASP A 131 42.10 4.27 21.99
C ASP A 131 43.63 4.16 21.85
N PRO A 132 44.32 3.41 22.72
CA PRO A 132 45.77 3.28 22.65
C PRO A 132 46.29 2.65 21.35
N LEU A 133 45.46 1.96 20.56
CA LEU A 133 45.83 1.45 19.23
C LEU A 133 45.83 2.56 18.16
N LEU A 134 44.96 3.57 18.30
CA LEU A 134 44.80 4.65 17.32
C LEU A 134 45.55 5.93 17.71
N ASP A 135 45.55 6.26 19.00
CA ASP A 135 46.08 7.52 19.52
C ASP A 135 47.61 7.51 19.67
N GLY A 136 48.23 6.33 19.61
CA GLY A 136 49.66 6.16 19.81
C GLY A 136 50.07 6.45 21.26
N THR A 137 50.88 5.56 21.84
CA THR A 137 51.54 5.83 23.13
C THR A 137 52.56 6.94 23.03
#